data_AF-A0A135I9I5-F1
#
_entry.id   AF-A0A135I9I5-F1
#
_cell.length_a   1.000
_cell.length_b   1.000
_cell.length_c   1.000
_cell.angle_alpha   90.00
_cell.angle_beta   90.00
_cell.angle_gamma   90.00
#
_symmetry.space_group_name_H-M   'P 1'
#
loop_
_entity.id
_entity.type
_entity.pdbx_description
1 polymer ?
#
loop_
_entity_poly.entity_id
_entity_poly.type
_entity_poly.pdbx_seq_one_letter_code
_entity_poly.pdbx_strand_id
1 'polypeptide(L)'
;MHENINNYYKGFAMRIIAIVLILFSFQLKSEEATIYHFLEFMDQKVKVSGNYFKGIQDSSQFNERNIYLFSEKPISSNVCVNINSADGVYKAELIYKLYNQPSENGLVALPFPTAHFDKLRKFSSSQLAIRAKSVSTTDCNETGIEYIASWSNLNKGENVHIYLRSNARSDVIHIPTIKEHDFKVKCIKLKGNYNIAYDKICTVPKNKLKNSLEIKRKKLSSIPNYQTKINWKQ
;
A
#
# COMPACT_ATOMS: atom_id res chain seq x y z
N MET A 1 40.43 14.80 -61.17
CA MET A 1 40.18 13.41 -60.72
C MET A 1 40.10 13.32 -59.18
N HIS A 2 39.36 14.25 -58.51
CA HIS A 2 39.36 14.33 -57.04
C HIS A 2 38.01 14.75 -56.40
N GLU A 3 36.89 14.74 -57.13
CA GLU A 3 35.60 15.22 -56.57
C GLU A 3 34.60 14.12 -56.16
N ASN A 4 34.87 12.83 -56.42
CA ASN A 4 33.85 11.79 -56.25
C ASN A 4 33.87 10.99 -54.94
N ILE A 5 34.80 11.27 -54.00
CA ILE A 5 34.94 10.45 -52.78
C ILE A 5 34.08 10.98 -51.61
N ASN A 6 33.74 12.28 -51.58
CA ASN A 6 33.03 12.89 -50.45
C ASN A 6 31.53 12.54 -50.35
N ASN A 7 30.89 12.13 -51.45
CA ASN A 7 29.46 11.79 -51.41
C ASN A 7 29.18 10.38 -50.86
N TYR A 8 30.16 9.47 -50.89
CA TYR A 8 29.98 8.09 -50.42
C TYR A 8 29.94 8.00 -48.88
N TYR A 9 30.76 8.80 -48.17
CA TYR A 9 30.82 8.79 -46.71
C TYR A 9 29.59 9.42 -46.03
N LYS A 10 28.97 10.44 -46.64
CA LYS A 10 27.73 11.05 -46.11
C LYS A 10 26.54 10.09 -46.13
N GLY A 11 26.41 9.26 -47.15
CA GLY A 11 25.33 8.26 -47.24
C GLY A 11 25.47 7.11 -46.24
N PHE A 12 26.70 6.68 -45.97
CA PHE A 12 26.98 5.58 -45.03
C PHE A 12 26.82 6.01 -43.57
N ALA A 13 27.29 7.21 -43.21
CA ALA A 13 27.13 7.78 -41.86
C ALA A 13 25.65 8.01 -41.51
N MET A 14 24.82 8.45 -42.47
CA MET A 14 23.40 8.70 -42.24
C MET A 14 22.60 7.40 -42.02
N ARG A 15 23.00 6.29 -42.65
CA ARG A 15 22.39 4.96 -42.43
C ARG A 15 22.75 4.34 -41.08
N ILE A 16 23.98 4.55 -40.59
CA ILE A 16 24.39 4.08 -39.26
C ILE A 16 23.62 4.81 -38.16
N ILE A 17 23.42 6.13 -38.29
CA ILE A 17 22.64 6.93 -37.31
C ILE A 17 21.18 6.46 -37.27
N ALA A 18 20.58 6.15 -38.42
CA ALA A 18 19.22 5.62 -38.49
C ALA A 18 19.08 4.24 -37.81
N ILE A 19 20.07 3.35 -37.96
CA ILE A 19 20.07 2.03 -37.31
C ILE A 19 20.26 2.14 -35.79
N VAL A 20 21.09 3.07 -35.31
CA VAL A 20 21.27 3.32 -33.86
C VAL A 20 20.01 3.91 -33.21
N LEU A 21 19.26 4.76 -33.92
CA LEU A 21 17.99 5.32 -33.44
C LEU A 21 16.85 4.29 -33.37
N ILE A 22 16.82 3.31 -34.29
CA ILE A 22 15.81 2.23 -34.26
C ILE A 22 16.11 1.24 -33.12
N LEU A 23 17.38 1.00 -32.79
CA LEU A 23 17.77 0.10 -31.69
C LEU A 23 17.59 0.70 -30.28
N PHE A 24 17.50 2.02 -30.14
CA PHE A 24 17.22 2.67 -28.86
C PHE A 24 15.73 2.76 -28.50
N SER A 25 14.86 2.23 -29.36
CA SER A 25 13.39 2.23 -29.16
C SER A 25 12.87 0.97 -28.46
N PHE A 26 13.75 0.15 -27.84
CA PHE A 26 13.34 -0.81 -26.83
C PHE A 26 12.84 -0.02 -25.61
N GLN A 27 11.62 0.48 -25.72
CA GLN A 27 10.87 0.96 -24.58
C GLN A 27 10.82 -0.20 -23.59
N LEU A 28 11.48 -0.01 -22.45
CA LEU A 28 11.23 -0.80 -21.24
C LEU A 28 9.74 -0.69 -20.96
N LYS A 29 8.96 -1.62 -21.51
CA LYS A 29 7.54 -1.73 -21.26
C LYS A 29 7.44 -2.11 -19.79
N SER A 30 7.08 -1.15 -18.94
CA SER A 30 6.79 -1.45 -17.54
C SER A 30 5.70 -2.51 -17.54
N GLU A 31 6.02 -3.69 -17.02
CA GLU A 31 5.05 -4.75 -16.85
C GLU A 31 3.98 -4.24 -15.87
N GLU A 32 2.71 -4.30 -16.25
CA GLU A 32 1.63 -3.82 -15.38
C GLU A 32 1.43 -4.79 -14.21
N ALA A 33 1.02 -4.23 -13.06
CA ALA A 33 0.70 -5.02 -11.88
C ALA A 33 -0.39 -6.05 -12.22
N THR A 34 -0.05 -7.34 -12.11
CA THR A 34 -0.98 -8.42 -12.46
C THR A 34 -1.65 -8.96 -11.21
N ILE A 35 -2.98 -9.01 -11.22
CA ILE A 35 -3.77 -9.64 -10.16
C ILE A 35 -3.69 -11.16 -10.34
N TYR A 36 -3.07 -11.83 -9.38
CA TYR A 36 -2.97 -13.29 -9.36
C TYR A 36 -4.15 -13.95 -8.63
N HIS A 37 -4.62 -13.32 -7.55
CA HIS A 37 -5.77 -13.77 -6.78
C HIS A 37 -6.64 -12.57 -6.41
N PHE A 38 -7.96 -12.72 -6.51
CA PHE A 38 -8.92 -11.73 -6.04
C PHE A 38 -10.16 -12.42 -5.49
N LEU A 39 -10.47 -12.13 -4.24
CA LEU A 39 -11.64 -12.59 -3.53
C LEU A 39 -12.35 -11.40 -2.88
N GLU A 40 -13.62 -11.19 -3.20
CA GLU A 40 -14.43 -10.07 -2.70
C GLU A 40 -15.74 -10.58 -2.08
N PHE A 41 -16.11 -10.00 -0.94
CA PHE A 41 -17.34 -10.29 -0.21
C PHE A 41 -18.05 -9.02 0.24
N MET A 42 -19.37 -9.03 0.12
CA MET A 42 -20.27 -8.02 0.66
C MET A 42 -21.42 -8.73 1.38
N ASP A 43 -21.20 -9.07 2.64
CA ASP A 43 -22.13 -9.88 3.44
C ASP A 43 -22.98 -9.00 4.37
N GLN A 44 -24.28 -9.23 4.39
CA GLN A 44 -25.16 -8.60 5.40
C GLN A 44 -24.86 -9.09 6.83
N LYS A 45 -24.21 -10.25 6.97
CA LYS A 45 -23.86 -10.85 8.26
C LYS A 45 -22.34 -10.83 8.48
N VAL A 46 -21.92 -10.10 9.50
CA VAL A 46 -20.51 -9.86 9.77
C VAL A 46 -19.86 -11.07 10.45
N LYS A 47 -18.90 -11.71 9.77
CA LYS A 47 -17.98 -12.67 10.39
C LYS A 47 -16.81 -11.93 11.03
N VAL A 48 -16.60 -12.10 12.33
CA VAL A 48 -15.46 -11.50 13.03
C VAL A 48 -14.20 -12.30 12.67
N SER A 49 -13.18 -11.63 12.12
CA SER A 49 -11.86 -12.25 11.91
C SER A 49 -10.93 -11.95 13.08
N GLY A 50 -10.08 -12.92 13.46
CA GLY A 50 -9.14 -12.81 14.58
C GLY A 50 -7.98 -11.84 14.35
N ASN A 51 -7.82 -11.28 13.15
CA ASN A 51 -6.72 -10.37 12.84
C ASN A 51 -6.93 -9.00 13.50
N TYR A 52 -6.05 -8.63 14.43
CA TYR A 52 -6.17 -7.38 15.17
C TYR A 52 -5.72 -6.16 14.38
N PHE A 53 -4.71 -6.30 13.54
CA PHE A 53 -4.16 -5.22 12.73
C PHE A 53 -4.84 -5.20 11.36
N LYS A 54 -5.49 -4.09 11.03
CA LYS A 54 -6.33 -3.97 9.83
C LYS A 54 -5.76 -3.10 8.73
N GLY A 55 -4.72 -2.34 8.99
CA GLY A 55 -4.08 -1.57 7.93
C GLY A 55 -3.25 -0.38 8.39
N ILE A 56 -2.44 0.10 7.45
CA ILE A 56 -1.72 1.37 7.49
C ILE A 56 -2.03 2.08 6.18
N GLN A 57 -2.65 3.24 6.23
CA GLN A 57 -2.92 4.01 5.03
C GLN A 57 -2.90 5.52 5.28
N ASP A 58 -2.79 6.29 4.21
CA ASP A 58 -3.05 7.72 4.22
C ASP A 58 -4.53 8.02 4.56
N SER A 59 -4.83 9.27 4.91
CA SER A 59 -6.17 9.75 5.23
C SER A 59 -7.06 9.95 4.00
N SER A 60 -6.69 9.38 2.86
CA SER A 60 -7.43 9.49 1.59
C SER A 60 -8.76 8.72 1.64
N GLN A 61 -9.75 9.22 0.89
CA GLN A 61 -11.06 8.59 0.76
C GLN A 61 -11.11 7.76 -0.52
N PHE A 62 -11.87 6.67 -0.49
CA PHE A 62 -12.13 5.86 -1.68
C PHE A 62 -12.92 6.62 -2.74
N ASN A 63 -12.24 6.98 -3.83
CA ASN A 63 -12.79 7.70 -4.97
C ASN A 63 -12.30 7.16 -6.33
N GLU A 64 -11.28 6.30 -6.34
CA GLU A 64 -10.60 5.79 -7.53
C GLU A 64 -10.65 4.26 -7.55
N ARG A 65 -10.47 3.66 -8.74
CA ARG A 65 -10.43 2.19 -8.93
C ARG A 65 -9.03 1.61 -8.75
N ASN A 66 -8.15 2.32 -8.05
CA ASN A 66 -6.79 1.93 -7.79
C ASN A 66 -6.48 2.03 -6.30
N ILE A 67 -5.54 1.19 -5.88
CA ILE A 67 -4.89 1.26 -4.59
C ILE A 67 -3.46 1.72 -4.85
N TYR A 68 -3.01 2.70 -4.09
CA TYR A 68 -1.67 3.25 -4.23
C TYR A 68 -0.82 2.83 -3.05
N LEU A 69 0.36 2.28 -3.30
CA LEU A 69 1.30 1.91 -2.27
C LEU A 69 2.49 2.86 -2.26
N PHE A 70 2.83 3.38 -1.09
CA PHE A 70 4.07 4.12 -0.92
C PHE A 70 5.27 3.19 -1.02
N SER A 71 6.13 3.44 -2.00
CA SER A 71 7.41 2.74 -2.16
C SER A 71 8.41 3.61 -2.90
N GLU A 72 9.57 3.86 -2.29
CA GLU A 72 10.64 4.62 -2.94
C GLU A 72 11.36 3.81 -4.02
N LYS A 73 11.38 2.49 -3.84
CA LYS A 73 12.02 1.56 -4.77
C LYS A 73 10.95 0.81 -5.55
N PRO A 74 11.27 0.37 -6.78
CA PRO A 74 10.42 -0.57 -7.48
C PRO A 74 10.10 -1.79 -6.62
N ILE A 75 8.87 -2.29 -6.71
CA ILE A 75 8.46 -3.49 -6.00
C ILE A 75 8.64 -4.69 -6.93
N SER A 76 9.39 -5.68 -6.46
CA SER A 76 9.71 -6.92 -7.19
C SER A 76 9.39 -8.13 -6.33
N SER A 77 8.18 -8.17 -5.80
CA SER A 77 7.66 -9.23 -4.93
C SER A 77 6.15 -9.34 -5.08
N ASN A 78 5.57 -10.41 -4.55
CA ASN A 78 4.12 -10.48 -4.42
C ASN A 78 3.66 -9.52 -3.32
N VAL A 79 2.53 -8.86 -3.54
CA VAL A 79 1.90 -8.01 -2.53
C VAL A 79 0.51 -8.51 -2.25
N CYS A 80 0.27 -8.88 -0.99
CA CYS A 80 -1.06 -9.17 -0.49
C CYS A 80 -1.72 -7.87 -0.02
N VAL A 81 -2.92 -7.61 -0.50
CA VAL A 81 -3.75 -6.47 -0.09
C VAL A 81 -5.07 -6.98 0.49
N ASN A 82 -5.31 -6.67 1.76
CA ASN A 82 -6.58 -6.90 2.44
C ASN A 82 -7.32 -5.58 2.60
N ILE A 83 -8.61 -5.58 2.29
CA ILE A 83 -9.49 -4.42 2.44
C ILE A 83 -10.64 -4.83 3.35
N ASN A 84 -10.94 -4.01 4.34
CA ASN A 84 -12.01 -4.28 5.28
C ASN A 84 -12.78 -3.00 5.58
N SER A 85 -14.11 -3.08 5.56
CA SER A 85 -14.91 -2.02 6.16
C SER A 85 -14.89 -2.10 7.68
N ALA A 86 -15.07 -0.98 8.38
CA ALA A 86 -15.10 -0.93 9.85
C ALA A 86 -16.20 -1.81 10.44
N ASP A 87 -17.37 -1.85 9.80
CA ASP A 87 -18.50 -2.71 10.17
C ASP A 87 -18.26 -4.18 9.83
N GLY A 88 -17.27 -4.50 8.99
CA GLY A 88 -16.94 -5.87 8.55
C GLY A 88 -17.89 -6.47 7.52
N VAL A 89 -18.83 -5.68 6.99
CA VAL A 89 -19.76 -6.06 5.91
C VAL A 89 -19.01 -6.27 4.60
N TYR A 90 -18.00 -5.44 4.33
CA TYR A 90 -17.17 -5.53 3.15
C TYR A 90 -15.79 -6.11 3.47
N LYS A 91 -15.35 -7.05 2.64
CA LYS A 91 -14.00 -7.61 2.67
C LYS A 91 -13.51 -7.88 1.25
N ALA A 92 -12.23 -7.61 1.02
CA ALA A 92 -11.54 -8.11 -0.16
C ALA A 92 -10.12 -8.55 0.18
N GLU A 93 -9.65 -9.56 -0.53
CA GLU A 93 -8.28 -10.05 -0.51
C GLU A 93 -7.77 -10.11 -1.95
N LEU A 94 -6.63 -9.45 -2.20
CA LEU A 94 -5.99 -9.39 -3.51
C LEU A 94 -4.52 -9.79 -3.37
N ILE A 95 -4.00 -10.54 -4.33
CA ILE A 95 -2.57 -10.83 -4.44
C ILE A 95 -2.10 -10.33 -5.79
N TYR A 96 -1.18 -9.38 -5.77
CA TYR A 96 -0.54 -8.85 -6.96
C TYR A 96 0.83 -9.50 -7.14
N LYS A 97 1.15 -9.87 -8.38
CA LYS A 97 2.52 -10.17 -8.81
C LYS A 97 3.10 -8.90 -9.42
N LEU A 98 4.15 -8.37 -8.79
CA LEU A 98 4.82 -7.14 -9.21
C LEU A 98 6.23 -7.46 -9.69
N TYR A 99 6.56 -7.03 -10.90
CA TYR A 99 7.86 -7.24 -11.53
C TYR A 99 8.48 -5.88 -11.83
N ASN A 100 9.36 -5.40 -10.94
CA ASN A 100 10.00 -4.09 -11.06
C ASN A 100 8.99 -2.95 -11.29
N GLN A 101 7.84 -2.99 -10.60
CA GLN A 101 6.79 -2.00 -10.79
C GLN A 101 7.35 -0.61 -10.44
N PRO A 102 7.44 0.33 -11.40
CA PRO A 102 8.02 1.63 -11.14
C PRO A 102 7.15 2.39 -10.14
N SER A 103 7.80 3.17 -9.29
CA SER A 103 7.09 4.13 -8.44
C SER A 103 7.04 5.48 -9.15
N GLU A 104 5.83 5.95 -9.45
CA GLU A 104 5.61 7.30 -9.95
C GLU A 104 5.38 8.21 -8.75
N ASN A 105 6.23 9.21 -8.56
CA ASN A 105 6.19 10.10 -7.38
C ASN A 105 6.22 9.34 -6.04
N GLY A 106 6.88 8.17 -5.99
CA GLY A 106 6.96 7.32 -4.81
C GLY A 106 5.70 6.49 -4.54
N LEU A 107 4.80 6.37 -5.52
CA LEU A 107 3.59 5.56 -5.45
C LEU A 107 3.58 4.47 -6.53
N VAL A 108 3.16 3.28 -6.13
CA VAL A 108 2.86 2.17 -7.02
C VAL A 108 1.35 2.01 -7.10
N ALA A 109 0.78 2.17 -8.29
CA ALA A 109 -0.65 2.00 -8.53
C ALA A 109 -0.99 0.52 -8.77
N LEU A 110 -2.03 0.04 -8.10
CA LEU A 110 -2.54 -1.31 -8.18
C LEU A 110 -4.01 -1.29 -8.58
N PRO A 111 -4.42 -1.97 -9.66
CA PRO A 111 -5.81 -1.98 -10.10
C PRO A 111 -6.71 -2.69 -9.09
N PHE A 112 -7.83 -2.09 -8.73
CA PHE A 112 -8.80 -2.65 -7.79
C PHE A 112 -10.17 -2.83 -8.46
N PRO A 113 -10.43 -4.00 -9.07
CA PRO A 113 -11.61 -4.24 -9.91
C PRO A 113 -12.85 -4.64 -9.08
N THR A 114 -13.15 -3.89 -8.02
CA THR A 114 -14.32 -4.14 -7.17
C THR A 114 -15.65 -4.04 -7.94
N ALA A 115 -16.54 -5.00 -7.70
CA ALA A 115 -17.93 -4.97 -8.17
C ALA A 115 -18.82 -4.04 -7.33
N HIS A 116 -18.29 -3.47 -6.24
CA HIS A 116 -19.03 -2.72 -5.24
C HIS A 116 -18.61 -1.25 -5.14
N PHE A 117 -17.97 -0.71 -6.18
CA PHE A 117 -17.45 0.66 -6.24
C PHE A 117 -18.40 1.72 -5.67
N ASP A 118 -19.65 1.77 -6.14
CA ASP A 118 -20.62 2.79 -5.73
C ASP A 118 -21.06 2.66 -4.26
N LYS A 119 -21.03 1.44 -3.71
CA LYS A 119 -21.28 1.21 -2.28
C LYS A 119 -20.07 1.65 -1.46
N LEU A 120 -18.88 1.28 -1.89
CA LEU A 120 -17.62 1.60 -1.21
C LEU A 120 -17.35 3.10 -1.15
N ARG A 121 -17.73 3.87 -2.17
CA ARG A 121 -17.59 5.34 -2.18
C ARG A 121 -18.36 6.06 -1.08
N LYS A 122 -19.36 5.41 -0.49
CA LYS A 122 -20.15 5.98 0.62
C LYS A 122 -19.44 5.84 1.97
N PHE A 123 -18.41 4.99 2.07
CA PHE A 123 -17.61 4.86 3.27
C PHE A 123 -16.70 6.09 3.41
N SER A 124 -16.60 6.62 4.63
CA SER A 124 -15.60 7.63 4.92
C SER A 124 -14.19 7.02 4.91
N SER A 125 -13.15 7.85 4.83
CA SER A 125 -11.74 7.41 4.81
C SER A 125 -11.35 6.53 6.01
N SER A 126 -12.06 6.66 7.14
CA SER A 126 -11.83 5.86 8.34
C SER A 126 -12.64 4.56 8.41
N GLN A 127 -13.59 4.36 7.50
CA GLN A 127 -14.48 3.20 7.50
C GLN A 127 -14.10 2.13 6.46
N LEU A 128 -13.06 2.37 5.67
CA LEU A 128 -12.51 1.39 4.73
C LEU A 128 -10.99 1.34 4.85
N ALA A 129 -10.49 0.32 5.55
CA ALA A 129 -9.07 0.13 5.82
C ALA A 129 -8.40 -0.74 4.75
N ILE A 130 -7.18 -0.37 4.36
CA ILE A 130 -6.29 -1.16 3.51
C ILE A 130 -5.09 -1.65 4.33
N ARG A 131 -4.80 -2.94 4.26
CA ARG A 131 -3.52 -3.52 4.67
C ARG A 131 -2.81 -4.11 3.47
N ALA A 132 -1.65 -3.58 3.14
CA ALA A 132 -0.80 -4.10 2.08
C ALA A 132 0.52 -4.58 2.66
N LYS A 133 0.95 -5.80 2.29
CA LYS A 133 2.24 -6.35 2.74
C LYS A 133 2.89 -7.22 1.67
N SER A 134 4.21 -7.28 1.68
CA SER A 134 4.97 -8.20 0.84
C SER A 134 4.73 -9.63 1.30
N VAL A 135 4.52 -10.56 0.37
CA VAL A 135 4.45 -11.99 0.64
C VAL A 135 5.37 -12.75 -0.30
N SER A 136 5.87 -13.89 0.13
CA SER A 136 6.75 -14.74 -0.69
C SER A 136 5.95 -15.72 -1.53
N THR A 137 4.78 -16.13 -1.05
CA THR A 137 3.88 -17.05 -1.75
C THR A 137 2.55 -16.38 -2.11
N THR A 138 1.49 -17.18 -2.16
CA THR A 138 0.11 -16.80 -2.43
C THR A 138 -0.73 -16.85 -1.15
N ASP A 139 -0.08 -16.96 0.01
CA ASP A 139 -0.74 -16.93 1.31
C ASP A 139 -0.65 -15.53 1.95
N CYS A 140 -1.80 -14.88 2.07
CA CYS A 140 -1.96 -13.60 2.73
C CYS A 140 -1.74 -13.65 4.26
N ASN A 141 -1.51 -14.82 4.87
CA ASN A 141 -1.17 -14.96 6.28
C ASN A 141 0.33 -14.85 6.58
N GLU A 142 1.19 -14.92 5.57
CA GLU A 142 2.65 -14.82 5.73
C GLU A 142 3.08 -13.51 6.40
N THR A 143 4.18 -13.55 7.15
CA THR A 143 4.81 -12.33 7.67
C THR A 143 5.54 -11.60 6.53
N GLY A 144 5.55 -10.27 6.59
CA GLY A 144 6.08 -9.46 5.51
C GLY A 144 6.35 -8.03 5.94
N ILE A 145 6.88 -7.24 5.01
CA ILE A 145 7.03 -5.80 5.17
C ILE A 145 5.70 -5.15 4.80
N GLU A 146 5.14 -4.35 5.71
CA GLU A 146 3.91 -3.61 5.46
C GLU A 146 4.21 -2.38 4.60
N TYR A 147 3.31 -2.08 3.67
CA TYR A 147 3.32 -0.84 2.90
C TYR A 147 2.27 0.10 3.47
N ILE A 148 2.54 1.41 3.38
CA ILE A 148 1.48 2.40 3.59
C ILE A 148 0.68 2.44 2.29
N ALA A 149 -0.63 2.24 2.41
CA ALA A 149 -1.55 2.30 1.28
C ALA A 149 -2.25 3.67 1.19
N SER A 150 -2.88 3.94 0.06
CA SER A 150 -3.71 5.13 -0.17
C SER A 150 -4.79 4.80 -1.20
N TRP A 151 -5.95 5.43 -1.05
CA TRP A 151 -7.02 5.40 -2.03
C TRP A 151 -6.87 6.44 -3.15
N SER A 152 -5.88 7.33 -3.05
CA SER A 152 -5.62 8.38 -4.03
C SER A 152 -4.15 8.42 -4.44
N ASN A 153 -3.92 8.76 -5.71
CA ASN A 153 -2.59 9.03 -6.27
C ASN A 153 -1.92 10.30 -5.70
N LEU A 154 -2.63 11.07 -4.87
CA LEU A 154 -2.12 12.28 -4.26
C LEU A 154 -1.49 11.96 -2.91
N ASN A 155 -0.16 12.09 -2.80
CA ASN A 155 0.54 12.08 -1.52
C ASN A 155 0.34 13.41 -0.76
N LYS A 156 -0.91 13.72 -0.39
CA LYS A 156 -1.27 15.02 0.20
C LYS A 156 -1.53 14.97 1.70
N GLY A 157 -1.77 13.80 2.29
CA GLY A 157 -1.97 13.73 3.74
C GLY A 157 -0.65 13.93 4.49
N GLU A 158 -0.67 14.71 5.58
CA GLU A 158 0.49 14.82 6.49
C GLU A 158 0.54 13.66 7.50
N ASN A 159 -0.51 12.86 7.54
CA ASN A 159 -0.72 11.82 8.54
C ASN A 159 -0.93 10.46 7.89
N VAL A 160 -0.65 9.42 8.66
CA VAL A 160 -0.98 8.03 8.36
C VAL A 160 -1.89 7.51 9.47
N HIS A 161 -2.87 6.74 9.06
CA HIS A 161 -3.85 6.11 9.91
C HIS A 161 -3.54 4.63 10.03
N ILE A 162 -3.44 4.18 11.29
CA ILE A 162 -3.25 2.77 11.62
C ILE A 162 -4.55 2.26 12.25
N TYR A 163 -5.12 1.23 11.64
CA TYR A 163 -6.42 0.68 12.00
C TYR A 163 -6.28 -0.60 12.81
N LEU A 164 -6.96 -0.64 13.95
CA LEU A 164 -6.83 -1.72 14.92
C LEU A 164 -8.19 -2.16 15.42
N ARG A 165 -8.35 -3.48 15.51
CA ARG A 165 -9.35 -4.11 16.38
C ARG A 165 -8.73 -4.28 17.76
N SER A 166 -9.27 -3.59 18.75
CA SER A 166 -8.86 -3.74 20.14
C SER A 166 -9.95 -3.25 21.06
N ASN A 167 -10.51 -4.14 21.87
CA ASN A 167 -11.47 -3.77 22.92
C ASN A 167 -10.79 -3.08 24.13
N ALA A 168 -9.46 -2.83 24.09
CA ALA A 168 -8.75 -2.19 25.19
C ALA A 168 -9.28 -0.78 25.48
N ARG A 169 -9.10 -0.26 26.70
CA ARG A 169 -9.42 1.16 26.96
C ARG A 169 -8.40 2.12 26.34
N SER A 170 -7.16 1.66 26.12
CA SER A 170 -6.07 2.46 25.56
C SER A 170 -5.09 1.56 24.83
N ASP A 171 -4.93 1.77 23.52
CA ASP A 171 -3.77 1.28 22.78
C ASP A 171 -2.82 2.43 22.49
N VAL A 172 -1.54 2.11 22.42
CA VAL A 172 -0.48 3.05 22.09
C VAL A 172 0.40 2.41 21.02
N ILE A 173 0.63 3.15 19.94
CA ILE A 173 1.66 2.82 18.97
C ILE A 173 2.96 3.46 19.44
N HIS A 174 3.98 2.62 19.54
CA HIS A 174 5.36 2.98 19.76
C HIS A 174 6.08 2.94 18.43
N ILE A 175 6.69 4.07 18.07
CA ILE A 175 7.58 4.15 16.91
C ILE A 175 8.99 4.26 17.46
N PRO A 176 9.83 3.21 17.32
CA PRO A 176 11.19 3.21 17.83
C PRO A 176 11.96 4.41 17.28
N THR A 177 12.62 5.15 18.17
CA THR A 177 13.54 6.23 17.78
C THR A 177 14.96 5.89 18.25
N ILE A 178 15.97 6.43 17.57
CA ILE A 178 17.38 6.20 17.89
C ILE A 178 17.75 6.74 19.29
N LYS A 179 17.00 7.72 19.80
CA LYS A 179 17.28 8.41 21.08
C LYS A 179 16.28 8.02 22.16
N GLU A 180 16.26 6.75 22.60
CA GLU A 180 15.56 6.19 23.80
C GLU A 180 14.13 6.68 24.13
N HIS A 181 13.48 7.41 23.24
CA HIS A 181 12.22 8.09 23.43
C HIS A 181 11.36 7.68 22.25
N ASP A 182 10.72 6.51 22.36
CA ASP A 182 9.71 6.08 21.42
C ASP A 182 8.72 7.22 21.20
N PHE A 183 8.47 7.57 19.94
CA PHE A 183 7.36 8.44 19.64
C PHE A 183 6.08 7.63 19.89
N LYS A 184 5.28 8.08 20.87
CA LYS A 184 4.07 7.38 21.30
C LYS A 184 2.84 8.07 20.74
N VAL A 185 1.99 7.32 20.06
CA VAL A 185 0.72 7.79 19.54
C VAL A 185 -0.42 7.04 20.21
N LYS A 186 -1.32 7.78 20.85
CA LYS A 186 -2.54 7.20 21.44
C LYS A 186 -3.55 6.92 20.34
N CYS A 187 -4.11 5.71 20.36
CA CYS A 187 -5.20 5.34 19.47
C CYS A 187 -6.54 5.79 20.06
N ILE A 188 -7.41 6.33 19.22
CA ILE A 188 -8.75 6.76 19.59
C ILE A 188 -9.79 5.79 19.05
N LYS A 189 -10.92 5.67 19.77
CA LYS A 189 -12.06 4.89 19.30
C LYS A 189 -12.68 5.58 18.09
N LEU A 190 -12.98 4.81 17.06
CA LEU A 190 -13.72 5.30 15.90
C LEU A 190 -15.14 5.66 16.30
N LYS A 191 -15.62 6.80 15.79
CA LYS A 191 -17.01 7.23 15.94
C LYS A 191 -17.88 6.38 14.99
N GLY A 192 -19.05 5.96 15.45
CA GLY A 192 -19.97 5.12 14.68
C GLY A 192 -20.53 3.97 15.50
N ASN A 193 -21.70 3.49 15.11
CA ASN A 193 -22.47 2.52 15.90
C ASN A 193 -22.02 1.07 15.67
N TYR A 194 -21.33 0.76 14.56
CA TYR A 194 -21.00 -0.60 14.17
C TYR A 194 -19.56 -0.68 13.63
N ASN A 195 -18.62 -0.86 14.56
CA ASN A 195 -17.18 -0.98 14.30
C ASN A 195 -16.71 -2.37 14.73
N ILE A 196 -17.12 -3.39 13.97
CA ILE A 196 -16.94 -4.81 14.32
C ILE A 196 -15.58 -5.33 13.84
N ALA A 197 -15.18 -5.00 12.61
CA ALA A 197 -13.91 -5.45 12.06
C ALA A 197 -12.73 -4.75 12.72
N TYR A 198 -12.85 -3.45 12.99
CA TYR A 198 -11.92 -2.65 13.77
C TYR A 198 -12.65 -1.48 14.41
N ASP A 199 -12.13 -0.99 15.53
CA ASP A 199 -12.79 0.02 16.35
C ASP A 199 -11.88 1.17 16.77
N LYS A 200 -10.62 1.16 16.33
CA LYS A 200 -9.65 2.19 16.66
C LYS A 200 -8.83 2.64 15.47
N ILE A 201 -8.42 3.89 15.59
CA ILE A 201 -7.51 4.58 14.67
C ILE A 201 -6.43 5.29 15.46
N CYS A 202 -5.20 5.16 15.02
CA CYS A 202 -4.05 5.89 15.54
C CYS A 202 -3.55 6.80 14.42
N THR A 203 -3.48 8.11 14.67
CA THR A 203 -3.06 9.09 13.67
C THR A 203 -1.61 9.46 13.92
N VAL A 204 -0.74 9.06 13.01
CA VAL A 204 0.70 9.25 13.10
C VAL A 204 1.12 10.29 12.05
N PRO A 205 1.80 11.38 12.42
CA PRO A 205 2.40 12.27 11.45
C PRO A 205 3.45 11.54 10.59
N LYS A 206 3.40 11.70 9.26
CA LYS A 206 4.30 11.02 8.31
C LYS A 206 5.77 11.28 8.62
N ASN A 207 6.11 12.49 9.08
CA ASN A 207 7.48 12.86 9.48
C ASN A 207 7.99 12.17 10.76
N LYS A 208 7.11 11.49 11.51
CA LYS A 208 7.47 10.68 12.69
C LYS A 208 7.53 9.19 12.38
N LEU A 209 7.04 8.74 11.23
CA LEU A 209 7.11 7.33 10.84
C LEU A 209 8.55 6.88 10.66
N LYS A 210 8.77 5.59 10.92
CA LYS A 210 10.03 4.86 10.77
C LYS A 210 9.75 3.49 10.16
N ASN A 211 10.82 2.75 9.87
CA ASN A 211 10.75 1.46 9.17
C ASN A 211 10.24 0.32 10.08
N SER A 212 9.81 0.63 11.29
CA SER A 212 9.19 -0.31 12.21
C SER A 212 8.15 0.40 13.07
N LEU A 213 7.16 -0.38 13.49
CA LEU A 213 6.16 0.02 14.47
C LEU A 213 5.96 -1.10 15.48
N GLU A 214 5.73 -0.73 16.73
CA GLU A 214 5.30 -1.64 17.78
C GLU A 214 3.97 -1.13 18.36
N ILE A 215 2.98 -2.01 18.44
CA ILE A 215 1.66 -1.70 18.99
C ILE A 215 1.58 -2.35 20.37
N LYS A 216 1.61 -1.51 21.40
CA LYS A 216 1.46 -1.92 22.79
C LYS A 216 0.03 -1.71 23.25
N ARG A 217 -0.58 -2.76 23.80
CA ARG A 217 -1.94 -2.72 24.34
C ARG A 217 -1.88 -2.67 25.85
N LYS A 218 -2.51 -1.65 26.44
CA LYS A 218 -2.50 -1.50 27.91
C LYS A 218 -3.61 -2.35 28.52
N LYS A 219 -3.25 -3.18 29.52
CA LYS A 219 -4.19 -3.95 30.37
C LYS A 219 -4.99 -5.07 29.67
N LEU A 220 -4.47 -5.67 28.61
CA LEU A 220 -5.00 -6.93 28.05
C LEU A 220 -3.87 -7.95 27.98
N SER A 221 -3.61 -8.64 29.10
CA SER A 221 -2.51 -9.61 29.23
C SER A 221 -2.62 -10.82 28.28
N SER A 222 -3.80 -11.09 27.73
CA SER A 222 -4.07 -12.23 26.86
C SER A 222 -3.83 -11.99 25.36
N ILE A 223 -3.57 -10.75 24.93
CA ILE A 223 -3.37 -10.43 23.50
C ILE A 223 -1.95 -9.87 23.29
N PRO A 224 -1.09 -10.53 22.50
CA PRO A 224 0.31 -10.14 22.35
C PRO A 224 0.46 -8.77 21.68
N ASN A 225 1.54 -8.06 22.03
CA ASN A 225 1.98 -6.88 21.28
C ASN A 225 2.18 -7.24 19.80
N TYR A 226 1.96 -6.29 18.91
CA TYR A 226 2.18 -6.49 17.48
C TYR A 226 3.37 -5.66 17.02
N GLN A 227 4.34 -6.28 16.38
CA GLN A 227 5.50 -5.59 15.82
C GLN A 227 5.57 -5.92 14.32
N THR A 228 5.85 -4.90 13.52
CA THR A 228 6.04 -5.08 12.08
C THR A 228 7.04 -4.08 11.50
N LYS A 229 7.60 -4.43 10.34
CA LYS A 229 8.44 -3.55 9.53
C LYS A 229 7.55 -2.81 8.53
N ILE A 230 7.86 -1.54 8.28
CA ILE A 230 7.18 -0.72 7.27
C ILE A 230 8.19 -0.38 6.18
N ASN A 231 7.76 -0.48 4.93
CA ASN A 231 8.44 0.16 3.81
C ASN A 231 8.14 1.67 3.84
N TRP A 232 8.97 2.43 4.57
CA TRP A 232 8.85 3.88 4.67
C TRP A 232 10.22 4.55 4.56
N LYS A 233 10.22 5.75 4.01
CA LYS A 233 11.39 6.62 3.84
C LYS A 233 11.90 7.14 5.20
N GLN A 234 13.22 7.34 5.31
CA GLN A 234 13.81 8.21 6.35
C GLN A 234 14.03 9.62 5.82
#